data_AF-A0A3B0WBA8-F1
#
_entry.id   AF-A0A3B0WBA8-F1
#
_cell.length_a   1.000
_cell.length_b   1.000
_cell.length_c   1.000
_cell.angle_alpha   90.00
_cell.angle_beta   90.00
_cell.angle_gamma   90.00
#
_symmetry.space_group_name_H-M   'P 1'
#
loop_
_entity.id
_entity.type
_entity.pdbx_description
1 polymer ?
#
loop_
_entity_poly.entity_id
_entity_poly.type
_entity_poly.pdbx_seq_one_letter_code
_entity_poly.pdbx_strand_id
1 'polypeptide(L)'
;NSVLNTQLFRTPDSTSITVFLDDYYALNSVTLFGGPTNNKIPGQITEVTFSFPTLDLGFTEIGTPFGDLNNDSIPINDLFTFNYPTPLVNQFTMSNFVGSYYDVSYADNFYSITEIQVSAVPEPATYALMLGGLGLVSFMAMRRRRTA
;
A
#
# COMPACT_ATOMS: atom_id res chain seq x y z
N ASN A 1 -18.14 -3.85 13.30
CA ASN A 1 -16.91 -4.26 14.00
C ASN A 1 -16.15 -5.27 13.17
N SER A 2 -15.50 -4.84 12.09
CA SER A 2 -14.42 -5.63 11.49
C SER A 2 -13.23 -5.52 12.43
N VAL A 3 -12.79 -6.63 13.00
CA VAL A 3 -11.54 -6.67 13.76
C VAL A 3 -10.43 -6.47 12.74
N LEU A 4 -9.82 -5.28 12.74
CA LEU A 4 -8.60 -5.05 11.97
C LEU A 4 -7.53 -5.95 12.60
N ASN A 5 -7.21 -7.05 11.94
CA ASN A 5 -6.11 -7.92 12.35
C ASN A 5 -4.82 -7.20 12.00
N THR A 6 -4.27 -6.49 12.98
CA THR A 6 -3.03 -5.76 12.87
C THR A 6 -1.89 -6.71 13.20
N GLN A 7 -1.05 -7.02 12.21
CA GLN A 7 0.10 -7.90 12.44
C GLN A 7 1.23 -7.06 13.04
N LEU A 8 1.58 -7.33 14.30
CA LEU A 8 2.64 -6.65 15.02
C LEU A 8 3.99 -7.30 14.73
N PHE A 9 4.98 -6.50 14.35
CA PHE A 9 6.34 -6.96 14.10
C PHE A 9 7.34 -6.16 14.95
N ARG A 10 8.35 -6.85 15.49
CA ARG A 10 9.54 -6.24 16.11
C ARG A 10 10.57 -5.96 15.03
N THR A 11 11.16 -4.77 15.02
CA THR A 11 12.23 -4.43 14.07
C THR A 11 13.58 -4.28 14.75
N PRO A 12 14.45 -5.32 14.77
CA PRO A 12 15.88 -5.10 14.93
C PRO A 12 16.44 -4.25 13.78
N ASP A 13 17.64 -3.72 13.96
CA ASP A 13 18.37 -2.97 12.92
C ASP A 13 18.33 -3.75 11.59
N SER A 14 17.95 -3.09 10.49
CA SER A 14 17.81 -3.66 9.13
C SER A 14 16.58 -4.53 8.85
N THR A 15 15.49 -4.39 9.61
CA THR A 15 14.26 -5.13 9.30
C THR A 15 13.64 -4.68 7.97
N SER A 16 13.26 -5.66 7.15
CA SER A 16 12.51 -5.46 5.93
C SER A 16 11.25 -6.32 5.92
N ILE A 17 10.14 -5.76 5.46
CA ILE A 17 8.89 -6.47 5.25
C ILE A 17 8.62 -6.50 3.76
N THR A 18 8.60 -7.69 3.17
CA THR A 18 8.21 -7.90 1.78
C THR A 18 6.78 -8.41 1.73
N VAL A 19 5.95 -7.71 0.96
CA VAL A 19 4.57 -8.10 0.66
C VAL A 19 4.54 -8.66 -0.75
N PHE A 20 3.95 -9.84 -0.90
CA PHE A 20 3.67 -10.47 -2.18
C PHE A 20 2.17 -10.39 -2.45
N LEU A 21 1.83 -9.94 -3.65
CA LEU A 21 0.47 -9.93 -4.16
C LEU A 21 0.28 -11.12 -5.11
N ASP A 22 -0.96 -11.55 -5.28
CA ASP A 22 -1.34 -12.63 -6.19
C ASP A 22 -1.26 -12.23 -7.67
N ASP A 23 -1.33 -10.94 -7.97
CA ASP A 23 -1.18 -10.36 -9.31
C ASP A 23 -0.56 -8.95 -9.26
N TYR A 24 -0.47 -8.29 -10.41
CA TYR A 24 -0.07 -6.89 -10.53
C TYR A 24 -1.21 -5.94 -10.19
N TYR A 25 -0.98 -5.11 -9.18
CA TYR A 25 -1.90 -4.06 -8.77
C TYR A 25 -1.24 -2.70 -8.81
N ALA A 26 -2.03 -1.66 -9.03
CA ALA A 26 -1.57 -0.30 -8.79
C ALA A 26 -1.62 -0.05 -7.28
N LEU A 27 -0.45 0.16 -6.66
CA LEU A 27 -0.35 0.47 -5.23
C LEU A 27 -0.69 1.95 -5.01
N ASN A 28 -1.77 2.21 -4.27
CA ASN A 28 -2.27 3.57 -4.04
C ASN A 28 -1.75 4.13 -2.73
N SER A 29 -1.85 3.34 -1.66
CA SER A 29 -1.36 3.75 -0.34
C SER A 29 -1.04 2.56 0.55
N VAL A 30 -0.17 2.80 1.53
CA VAL A 30 0.10 1.86 2.63
C VAL A 30 -0.05 2.63 3.93
N THR A 31 -0.89 2.10 4.83
CA THR A 31 -1.13 2.67 6.15
C THR A 31 -0.40 1.84 7.20
N LEU A 32 0.44 2.50 7.98
CA LEU A 32 1.15 1.92 9.11
C LEU A 32 0.59 2.52 10.39
N PHE A 33 0.31 1.68 11.40
CA PHE A 33 -0.23 2.14 12.68
C PHE A 33 0.78 2.08 13.79
N GLY A 34 0.63 3.06 14.69
CA GLY A 34 1.01 2.98 16.09
C GLY A 34 -0.19 2.65 16.99
N GLY A 35 0.02 1.95 18.11
CA GLY A 35 -1.07 1.50 19.00
C GLY A 35 -1.42 2.49 20.14
N PRO A 36 -2.68 2.56 20.62
CA PRO A 36 -3.12 3.56 21.60
C PRO A 36 -2.90 3.22 23.09
N THR A 37 -2.63 1.97 23.50
CA THR A 37 -2.28 1.65 24.92
C THR A 37 -1.38 0.40 25.05
N ASN A 38 -0.45 0.42 26.02
CA ASN A 38 0.45 -0.67 26.47
C ASN A 38 1.31 -1.44 25.43
N ASN A 39 1.29 -1.03 24.16
CA ASN A 39 2.30 -1.32 23.15
C ASN A 39 2.55 0.00 22.42
N LYS A 40 3.43 0.85 22.98
CA LYS A 40 3.76 2.13 22.37
C LYS A 40 4.60 1.87 21.13
N ILE A 41 4.01 2.18 19.98
CA ILE A 41 4.72 2.53 18.76
C ILE A 41 4.18 3.92 18.48
N PRO A 42 4.96 5.00 18.69
CA PRO A 42 4.49 6.32 18.31
C PRO A 42 4.19 6.32 16.81
N GLY A 43 2.99 6.78 16.41
CA GLY A 43 2.82 7.32 15.07
C GLY A 43 3.72 8.54 14.99
N GLN A 44 4.73 8.44 14.14
CA GLN A 44 5.88 9.34 13.98
C GLN A 44 6.98 8.64 13.18
N ILE A 45 6.61 7.79 12.22
CA ILE A 45 7.58 7.23 11.28
C ILE A 45 8.09 8.36 10.40
N THR A 46 9.35 8.72 10.58
CA THR A 46 10.01 9.79 9.82
C THR A 46 10.55 9.29 8.50
N GLU A 47 10.85 7.99 8.39
CA GLU A 47 11.36 7.39 7.17
C GLU A 47 10.91 5.92 7.04
N VAL A 48 10.50 5.56 5.82
CA VAL A 48 10.42 4.19 5.32
C VAL A 48 10.90 4.21 3.89
N THR A 49 11.80 3.29 3.55
CA THR A 49 12.19 3.05 2.16
C THR A 49 11.27 2.00 1.55
N PHE A 50 10.68 2.31 0.40
CA PHE A 50 9.93 1.36 -0.40
C PHE A 50 10.78 0.94 -1.61
N SER A 51 11.05 -0.36 -1.72
CA SER A 51 11.74 -0.96 -2.86
C SER A 51 10.75 -1.80 -3.67
N PHE A 52 10.72 -1.55 -4.97
CA PHE A 52 9.97 -2.33 -5.95
C PHE A 52 10.97 -3.08 -6.83
N PRO A 53 10.65 -4.29 -7.35
CA PRO A 53 11.59 -5.06 -8.18
C PRO A 53 12.11 -4.32 -9.42
N THR A 54 11.35 -3.33 -9.88
CA THR A 54 11.62 -2.55 -11.08
C THR A 54 12.02 -1.11 -10.77
N LEU A 55 11.97 -0.68 -9.50
CA LEU A 55 12.21 0.70 -9.10
C LEU A 55 12.42 0.82 -7.58
N ASP A 56 13.51 1.46 -7.16
CA ASP A 56 13.66 1.86 -5.76
C ASP A 56 13.16 3.30 -5.58
N LEU A 57 12.13 3.49 -4.74
CA LEU A 57 11.64 4.82 -4.36
C LEU A 57 11.90 5.01 -2.86
N GLY A 58 13.02 5.66 -2.55
CA GLY A 58 13.22 6.25 -1.23
C GLY A 58 12.30 7.46 -1.10
N PHE A 59 11.36 7.43 -0.16
CA PHE A 59 10.54 8.60 0.18
C PHE A 59 11.20 9.30 1.38
N THR A 60 11.45 10.60 1.25
CA THR A 60 11.93 11.47 2.35
C THR A 60 10.83 12.43 2.80
N GLU A 61 9.58 11.96 2.82
CA GLU A 61 8.51 12.65 3.52
C GLU A 61 8.02 11.80 4.68
N ILE A 62 7.95 12.45 5.85
CA ILE A 62 7.22 12.02 7.04
C ILE A 62 5.84 11.61 6.55
N GLY A 63 5.40 10.38 6.83
CA GLY A 63 4.04 9.95 6.49
C GLY A 63 3.06 11.03 6.91
N THR A 64 2.12 11.43 6.04
CA THR A 64 1.19 12.47 6.45
C THR A 64 0.37 11.89 7.60
N PRO A 65 0.33 12.55 8.77
CA PRO A 65 -0.57 12.13 9.84
C PRO A 65 -1.96 11.97 9.28
N PHE A 66 -2.53 10.77 9.38
CA PHE A 66 -3.85 10.51 8.85
C PHE A 66 -4.68 9.78 9.88
N GLY A 67 -5.56 10.47 10.59
CA GLY A 67 -6.43 9.86 11.60
C GLY A 67 -6.54 10.70 12.85
N ASP A 68 -7.04 10.08 13.92
CA ASP A 68 -7.18 10.76 15.20
C ASP A 68 -5.81 11.03 15.82
N LEU A 69 -5.67 12.17 16.49
CA LEU A 69 -4.52 12.41 17.35
C LEU A 69 -4.76 11.74 18.71
N ASN A 70 -3.71 11.26 19.35
CA ASN A 70 -3.81 10.94 20.77
C ASN A 70 -3.97 12.23 21.61
N ASN A 71 -4.14 12.07 22.92
CA ASN A 71 -4.32 13.19 23.85
C ASN A 71 -3.15 14.20 23.86
N ASP A 72 -1.98 13.83 23.33
CA ASP A 72 -0.78 14.65 23.25
C ASP A 72 -0.61 15.31 21.87
N SER A 73 -1.64 15.28 21.02
CA SER A 73 -1.60 15.77 19.63
C SER A 73 -0.59 15.02 18.74
N ILE A 74 -0.23 13.80 19.12
CA ILE A 74 0.66 12.93 18.34
C ILE A 74 -0.21 12.06 17.41
N PRO A 75 0.15 11.93 16.13
CA PRO A 75 -0.53 11.03 15.21
C PRO A 75 -0.55 9.59 15.75
N ILE A 76 -1.68 8.88 15.62
CA ILE A 76 -1.75 7.46 15.99
C ILE A 76 -1.33 6.53 14.84
N ASN A 77 -1.21 7.05 13.63
CA ASN A 77 -0.92 6.30 12.41
C ASN A 77 -0.37 7.22 11.32
N ASP A 78 0.38 6.61 10.41
CA ASP A 78 1.07 7.26 9.30
C ASP A 78 0.59 6.65 7.98
N LEU A 79 0.20 7.51 7.03
CA LEU A 79 -0.24 7.11 5.69
C LEU A 79 0.82 7.47 4.65
N PHE A 80 1.27 6.47 3.90
CA PHE A 80 2.16 6.64 2.76
C PHE A 80 1.35 6.56 1.48
N THR A 81 1.28 7.67 0.73
CA THR A 81 0.51 7.76 -0.52
C THR A 81 1.45 7.76 -1.72
N PHE A 82 1.13 6.96 -2.73
CA PHE A 82 1.87 6.92 -4.00
C PHE A 82 1.17 7.83 -5.01
N ASN A 83 1.74 9.01 -5.25
CA ASN A 83 1.22 9.96 -6.24
C ASN A 83 1.54 9.50 -7.68
N TYR A 84 0.76 10.00 -8.64
CA TYR A 84 0.84 9.57 -10.03
C TYR A 84 2.25 9.76 -10.65
N PRO A 85 2.78 8.74 -11.37
CA PRO A 85 2.18 7.43 -11.62
C PRO A 85 2.27 6.49 -10.42
N THR A 86 1.15 5.86 -10.05
CA THR A 86 1.11 4.80 -9.03
C THR A 86 1.90 3.58 -9.51
N PRO A 87 2.78 2.99 -8.69
CA PRO A 87 3.59 1.87 -9.12
C PRO A 87 2.72 0.63 -9.34
N LEU A 88 2.90 -0.02 -10.50
CA LEU A 88 2.30 -1.31 -10.82
C LEU A 88 3.18 -2.42 -10.26
N VAL A 89 2.69 -3.11 -9.24
CA VAL A 89 3.51 -4.01 -8.42
C VAL A 89 2.77 -5.31 -8.17
N ASN A 90 3.51 -6.42 -8.18
CA ASN A 90 3.10 -7.71 -7.62
C ASN A 90 3.88 -8.03 -6.33
N GLN A 91 4.87 -7.20 -5.99
CA GLN A 91 5.53 -7.22 -4.70
C GLN A 91 6.11 -5.84 -4.39
N PHE A 92 6.27 -5.55 -3.11
CA PHE A 92 7.05 -4.42 -2.63
C PHE A 92 7.70 -4.75 -1.29
N THR A 93 8.84 -4.12 -1.03
CA THR A 93 9.57 -4.27 0.23
C THR A 93 9.61 -2.93 0.94
N MET A 94 9.23 -2.93 2.22
CA MET A 94 9.42 -1.81 3.13
C MET A 94 10.63 -2.08 4.01
N SER A 95 11.54 -1.13 4.12
CA SER A 95 12.75 -1.23 4.93
C SER A 95 13.14 0.14 5.49
N ASN A 96 14.22 0.19 6.27
CA ASN A 96 14.74 1.43 6.86
C ASN A 96 13.66 2.20 7.64
N PHE A 97 12.93 1.49 8.52
CA PHE A 97 11.95 2.11 9.39
C PHE A 97 12.66 3.01 10.41
N VAL A 98 12.45 4.32 10.33
CA VAL A 98 12.98 5.30 11.27
C VAL A 98 11.82 6.02 11.96
N GLY A 99 11.81 6.01 13.29
CA GLY A 99 10.88 6.79 14.11
C GLY A 99 11.48 8.11 14.61
N SER A 100 10.62 9.03 15.04
CA SER A 100 11.01 10.33 15.62
C SER A 100 11.89 10.21 16.87
N TYR A 101 12.85 11.13 16.97
CA TYR A 101 13.91 11.19 17.99
C TYR A 101 13.41 11.38 19.45
N TYR A 102 12.14 11.71 19.68
CA TYR A 102 11.60 11.86 21.04
C TYR A 102 11.31 10.52 21.75
N ASP A 103 11.51 9.39 21.08
CA ASP A 103 11.40 8.04 21.66
C ASP A 103 12.77 7.31 21.65
N VAL A 104 13.86 8.04 21.89
CA VAL A 104 15.22 7.48 21.89
C VAL A 104 15.63 7.09 23.30
N SER A 105 15.69 5.78 23.56
CA SER A 105 16.90 5.12 24.08
C SER A 105 16.66 3.61 24.22
N TYR A 106 17.08 2.83 23.22
CA TYR A 106 17.23 1.34 23.28
C TYR A 106 15.96 0.48 23.36
N ALA A 107 14.76 1.03 23.14
CA ALA A 107 13.57 0.19 23.05
C ALA A 107 13.47 -0.45 21.65
N ASP A 108 13.08 -1.72 21.62
CA ASP A 108 12.70 -2.39 20.38
C ASP A 108 11.55 -1.62 19.71
N ASN A 109 11.77 -1.12 18.49
CA ASN A 109 10.69 -0.54 17.71
C ASN A 109 9.78 -1.68 17.25
N PHE A 110 8.48 -1.50 17.43
CA PHE A 110 7.47 -2.37 16.85
C PHE A 110 6.74 -1.58 15.75
N TYR A 111 6.19 -2.26 14.75
CA TYR A 111 5.31 -1.64 13.75
C TYR A 111 4.17 -2.58 13.41
N SER A 112 3.06 -2.04 12.94
CA SER A 112 1.98 -2.83 12.36
C SER A 112 1.51 -2.24 11.04
N ILE A 113 1.30 -3.12 10.06
CA ILE A 113 0.57 -2.80 8.85
C ILE A 113 -0.90 -3.05 9.12
N THR A 114 -1.77 -2.13 8.70
CA THR A 114 -3.21 -2.25 8.94
C THR A 114 -4.01 -2.25 7.67
N GLU A 115 -3.55 -1.52 6.67
CA GLU A 115 -4.24 -1.37 5.40
C GLU A 115 -3.22 -1.17 4.29
N ILE A 116 -3.42 -1.92 3.21
CA ILE A 116 -2.72 -1.75 1.94
C ILE A 116 -3.81 -1.49 0.92
N GLN A 117 -3.83 -0.28 0.37
CA GLN A 117 -4.80 0.08 -0.65
C GLN A 117 -4.20 -0.18 -2.03
N VAL A 118 -4.81 -1.10 -2.74
CA VAL A 118 -4.48 -1.44 -4.12
C VAL A 118 -5.69 -1.26 -5.02
N SER A 119 -5.44 -0.95 -6.28
CA SER A 119 -6.46 -0.91 -7.32
C SER A 119 -6.16 -1.98 -8.38
N ALA A 120 -7.19 -2.72 -8.76
CA ALA A 120 -7.09 -3.73 -9.80
C ALA A 120 -6.76 -3.05 -11.13
N VAL A 121 -5.71 -3.51 -11.79
CA VAL A 121 -5.39 -3.13 -13.16
C VAL A 121 -5.92 -4.24 -14.06
N PRO A 122 -6.88 -3.96 -14.96
CA PRO A 122 -7.43 -5.00 -15.81
C PRO A 122 -6.34 -5.63 -16.66
N GLU A 123 -6.33 -6.96 -16.73
CA GLU A 123 -5.35 -7.67 -17.52
C GLU A 123 -5.44 -7.23 -19.00
N PRO A 124 -4.32 -7.22 -19.75
CA PRO A 124 -4.34 -7.00 -21.19
C PRO A 124 -5.33 -7.92 -21.93
N ALA A 125 -5.50 -9.15 -21.42
CA ALA A 125 -6.45 -10.11 -21.95
C ALA A 125 -7.91 -9.69 -21.74
N THR A 126 -8.25 -9.02 -20.63
CA THR A 126 -9.59 -8.50 -20.38
C THR A 126 -9.97 -7.45 -21.43
N TYR A 127 -9.05 -6.55 -21.78
CA TYR A 127 -9.27 -5.60 -22.86
C TYR A 127 -9.40 -6.28 -24.21
N ALA A 128 -8.54 -7.27 -24.51
CA ALA A 128 -8.61 -8.03 -25.74
C ALA A 128 -9.92 -8.81 -25.87
N LEU A 129 -10.41 -9.41 -24.78
CA LEU A 129 -11.68 -10.13 -24.74
C LEU A 129 -12.85 -9.17 -24.90
N MET A 130 -12.85 -8.04 -24.20
CA MET A 130 -13.88 -7.01 -24.34
C MET A 130 -13.95 -6.49 -25.79
N LEU A 131 -12.80 -6.17 -26.38
CA LEU A 131 -12.71 -5.76 -27.79
C LEU A 131 -13.12 -6.88 -28.73
N GLY A 132 -12.72 -8.12 -28.45
CA GLY A 132 -13.11 -9.30 -29.21
C GLY A 132 -14.62 -9.53 -29.17
N GLY A 133 -15.24 -9.43 -28.00
CA GLY A 133 -16.68 -9.55 -27.80
C GLY A 133 -17.45 -8.46 -28.55
N LEU A 134 -17.01 -7.20 -28.45
CA LEU A 134 -17.60 -6.09 -29.20
C LEU A 134 -17.44 -6.27 -30.72
N GLY A 135 -16.28 -6.77 -31.17
CA GLY A 135 -16.03 -7.11 -32.57
C GLY A 135 -16.98 -8.20 -33.09
N LEU A 136 -17.22 -9.25 -32.30
CA LEU A 136 -18.15 -10.32 -32.67
C LEU A 136 -19.61 -9.85 -32.74
N VAL A 137 -20.05 -9.05 -31.76
CA VAL A 137 -21.41 -8.49 -31.73
C VAL A 137 -21.65 -7.58 -32.93
N SER A 138 -20.72 -6.68 -33.23
CA SER A 138 -20.81 -5.79 -34.38
C SER A 138 -20.81 -6.56 -35.72
N PHE A 139 -20.00 -7.61 -35.83
CA PHE A 139 -20.01 -8.50 -37.00
C PHE A 139 -21.36 -9.24 -37.18
N MET A 140 -21.93 -9.80 -36.11
CA MET A 140 -23.23 -10.47 -36.17
C MET A 140 -24.37 -9.50 -36.53
N ALA A 141 -24.34 -8.27 -36.00
CA ALA A 141 -25.30 -7.23 -36.36
C ALA A 141 -25.22 -6.85 -37.85
N MET A 142 -24.01 -6.75 -38.41
CA MET A 142 -23.81 -6.49 -39.84
C MET A 142 -24.37 -7.63 -40.72
N ARG A 143 -24.17 -8.89 -40.32
CA ARG A 143 -24.70 -10.05 -41.06
C ARG A 143 -26.23 -10.05 -41.11
N ARG A 144 -26.89 -9.72 -40.00
CA ARG A 144 -28.37 -9.64 -39.94
C ARG A 144 -28.93 -8.58 -40.88
N ARG A 145 -28.29 -7.41 -40.96
CA ARG A 145 -28.70 -6.32 -41.86
C ARG A 145 -28.50 -6.61 -43.35
N ARG A 146 -27.64 -7.57 -43.72
CA ARG A 146 -27.44 -7.99 -45.11
C ARG A 146 -28.44 -9.06 -45.58
N THR A 147 -29.21 -9.62 -44.66
CA THR A 147 -30.17 -10.70 -44.95
C THR A 147 -31.63 -10.23 -44.80
N ALA A 148 -31.85 -8.96 -44.44
CA ALA A 148 -33.12 -8.26 -44.45
C ALA A 148 -33.11 -7.22 -45.57
#